data_AF-A0A8B9QP01-F1
#
_entry.id   AF-A0A8B9QP01-F1
#
_cell.length_a   1.000
_cell.length_b   1.000
_cell.length_c   1.000
_cell.angle_alpha   90.00
_cell.angle_beta   90.00
_cell.angle_gamma   90.00
#
_symmetry.space_group_name_H-M   'P 1'
#
loop_
_entity.id
_entity.type
_entity.pdbx_description
1 polymer ?
#
loop_
_entity_poly.entity_id
_entity_poly.type
_entity_poly.pdbx_seq_one_letter_code
_entity_poly.pdbx_strand_id
1 'polypeptide(L)'
;MKDLEAGEKMSREALWLFKQLNLHLEQEGRFQPREKGLSLIECAAENENTLCPRLRNVKVEDLWSLTNFFGFATETFVLAVNILDRFLALMKVKPKHLSCIGVCCFQLAARVVEEECNIPSAHEIIRISQCKCTVSDLKRMEKIISEKLHFEFEATTALTFLHLYHAIVLCHTSEKKEILNLDKLEAQLKACNCRLVFSKAKPSVLALCLLTLEVQTLKSVELFEILLRVQKHSKISDSDLLYWRELVSKCLADYSSPECCKPDHKKLVWIVSRRTAQNLQNSYYSVPELPTIPEGGCFNESESEDSCEDMSSGEESLSSSPPSDLEGTFFFDLKPKMKWQTLNSQS
;
A
#
# COMPACT_ATOMS: atom_id res chain seq x y z
N MET A 1 0.70 -11.27 41.22
CA MET A 1 1.94 -11.13 40.41
C MET A 1 1.62 -10.96 38.93
N LYS A 2 0.80 -11.84 38.32
CA LYS A 2 0.36 -11.69 36.91
C LYS A 2 -0.36 -10.36 36.60
N ASP A 3 -1.18 -9.83 37.51
CA ASP A 3 -1.91 -8.58 37.28
C ASP A 3 -1.02 -7.32 37.38
N LEU A 4 0.05 -7.38 38.17
CA LEU A 4 1.06 -6.32 38.28
C LEU A 4 1.96 -6.28 37.04
N GLU A 5 2.40 -7.44 36.55
CA GLU A 5 3.16 -7.55 35.31
C GLU A 5 2.34 -7.14 34.08
N ALA A 6 1.03 -7.46 34.07
CA ALA A 6 0.11 -7.02 33.01
C ALA A 6 -0.10 -5.50 33.03
N GLY A 7 -0.26 -4.89 34.22
CA GLY A 7 -0.36 -3.44 34.38
C GLY A 7 0.90 -2.69 33.94
N GLU A 8 2.09 -3.19 34.29
CA GLU A 8 3.37 -2.61 33.86
C GLU A 8 3.64 -2.77 32.35
N LYS A 9 3.19 -3.87 31.75
CA LYS A 9 3.32 -4.10 30.30
C LYS A 9 2.40 -3.15 29.52
N MET A 10 1.13 -3.02 29.93
CA MET A 10 0.17 -2.10 29.34
C MET A 10 0.61 -0.63 29.45
N SER A 11 1.19 -0.26 30.60
CA SER A 11 1.76 1.09 30.81
C SER A 11 2.96 1.37 29.88
N ARG A 12 3.84 0.39 29.66
CA ARG A 12 4.96 0.51 28.71
C ARG A 12 4.52 0.61 27.25
N GLU A 13 3.52 -0.18 26.86
CA GLU A 13 2.96 -0.18 25.51
C GLU A 13 2.27 1.15 25.20
N ALA A 14 1.43 1.66 26.11
CA ALA A 14 0.81 2.97 25.99
C ALA A 14 1.85 4.09 25.84
N LEU A 15 2.90 4.09 26.67
CA LEU A 15 3.96 5.09 26.62
C LEU A 15 4.74 5.04 25.29
N TRP A 16 4.98 3.84 24.76
CA TRP A 16 5.60 3.66 23.46
C TRP A 16 4.70 4.19 22.32
N LEU A 17 3.40 3.89 22.34
CA LEU A 17 2.44 4.38 21.35
C LEU A 17 2.37 5.92 21.35
N PHE A 18 2.32 6.56 22.52
CA PHE A 18 2.35 8.02 22.61
C PHE A 18 3.69 8.61 22.14
N LYS A 19 4.81 7.92 22.37
CA LYS A 19 6.10 8.34 21.81
C LYS A 19 6.11 8.30 20.28
N GLN A 20 5.57 7.23 19.67
CA GLN A 20 5.40 7.13 18.23
C GLN A 20 4.45 8.20 17.69
N LEU A 21 3.34 8.44 18.37
CA LEU A 21 2.39 9.49 18.00
C LEU A 21 3.07 10.87 17.94
N ASN A 22 3.85 11.23 18.96
CA ASN A 22 4.56 12.52 18.98
C ASN A 22 5.58 12.62 17.83
N LEU A 23 6.34 11.56 17.57
CA LEU A 23 7.28 11.52 16.45
C LEU A 23 6.57 11.80 15.11
N HIS A 24 5.43 11.15 14.87
CA HIS A 24 4.67 11.34 13.65
C HIS A 24 3.99 12.71 13.57
N LEU A 25 3.51 13.27 14.69
CA LEU A 25 2.98 14.65 14.73
C LEU A 25 4.04 15.69 14.39
N GLU A 26 5.29 15.50 14.83
CA GLU A 26 6.41 16.38 14.47
C GLU A 26 6.77 16.31 12.99
N GLN A 27 6.67 15.13 12.39
CA GLN A 27 7.02 14.89 10.98
C GLN A 27 5.90 15.23 9.98
N GLU A 28 4.65 15.27 10.43
CA GLU A 28 3.47 15.43 9.57
C GLU A 28 3.58 16.63 8.61
N GLY A 29 4.07 17.77 9.08
CA GLY A 29 4.19 18.99 8.28
C GLY A 29 5.16 18.87 7.10
N ARG A 30 6.19 18.02 7.21
CA ARG A 30 7.22 17.81 6.16
C ARG A 30 6.62 17.18 4.90
N PHE A 31 5.59 16.36 5.07
CA PHE A 31 4.99 15.56 4.02
C PHE A 31 3.62 16.08 3.55
N GLN A 32 3.24 17.29 3.96
CA GLN A 32 2.04 17.92 3.42
C GLN A 32 2.31 18.54 2.05
N PRO A 33 1.41 18.35 1.08
CA PRO A 33 1.47 19.09 -0.18
C PRO A 33 1.39 20.60 0.06
N ARG A 34 2.05 21.39 -0.80
CA ARG A 34 2.00 22.85 -0.68
C ARG A 34 0.59 23.37 -0.97
N GLU A 35 -0.02 24.02 0.02
CA GLU A 35 -1.40 24.53 -0.06
C GLU A 35 -1.64 25.44 -1.27
N LYS A 36 -0.70 26.34 -1.58
CA LYS A 36 -0.78 27.22 -2.76
C LYS A 36 -0.89 26.42 -4.06
N GLY A 37 -0.14 25.33 -4.18
CA GLY A 37 -0.17 24.45 -5.36
C GLY A 37 -1.49 23.70 -5.49
N LEU A 38 -2.00 23.14 -4.39
CA LEU A 38 -3.30 22.47 -4.39
C LEU A 38 -4.44 23.43 -4.71
N SER A 39 -4.39 24.66 -4.19
CA SER A 39 -5.41 25.68 -4.45
C SER A 39 -5.44 26.11 -5.93
N LEU A 40 -4.29 26.12 -6.60
CA LEU A 40 -4.24 26.38 -8.05
C LEU A 40 -4.91 25.26 -8.85
N ILE A 41 -4.78 24.00 -8.43
CA ILE A 41 -5.46 22.86 -9.06
C ILE A 41 -6.97 22.94 -8.80
N GLU A 42 -7.37 23.31 -7.58
CA GLU A 42 -8.78 23.47 -7.20
C GLU A 42 -9.50 24.57 -7.99
N CYS A 43 -8.85 25.72 -8.18
CA CYS A 43 -9.40 26.85 -8.94
C CYS A 43 -9.30 26.69 -10.47
N ALA A 44 -8.62 25.64 -10.96
CA ALA A 44 -8.43 25.45 -12.39
C ALA A 44 -9.75 25.09 -13.08
N ALA A 45 -10.18 25.93 -14.03
CA ALA A 45 -11.30 25.64 -14.91
C ALA A 45 -11.02 24.38 -15.76
N GLU A 46 -12.07 23.63 -16.06
CA GLU A 46 -11.99 22.47 -16.95
C GLU A 46 -11.64 22.93 -18.37
N ASN A 47 -10.36 22.87 -18.71
CA ASN A 47 -9.87 23.08 -20.06
C ASN A 47 -8.87 21.99 -20.42
N GLU A 48 -8.65 21.76 -21.71
CA GLU A 48 -7.82 20.64 -22.19
C GLU A 48 -6.35 20.70 -21.75
N ASN A 49 -5.87 21.86 -21.30
CA ASN A 49 -4.46 22.12 -21.06
C ASN A 49 -4.09 22.27 -19.57
N THR A 50 -5.07 22.30 -18.67
CA THR A 50 -4.86 22.56 -17.23
C THR A 50 -5.33 21.38 -16.41
N LEU A 51 -4.53 20.99 -15.43
CA LEU A 51 -4.90 19.98 -14.46
C LEU A 51 -5.99 20.53 -13.52
N CYS A 52 -7.16 19.89 -13.52
CA CYS A 52 -8.26 20.19 -12.61
C CYS A 52 -8.45 19.06 -11.58
N PRO A 53 -9.27 19.28 -10.53
CA PRO A 53 -9.45 18.29 -9.45
C PRO A 53 -10.05 16.98 -9.97
N ARG A 54 -10.96 17.05 -10.96
CA ARG A 54 -11.57 15.86 -11.58
C ARG A 54 -10.52 14.93 -12.18
N LEU A 55 -9.57 15.48 -12.94
CA LEU A 55 -8.50 14.68 -13.56
C LEU A 55 -7.60 14.00 -12.52
N ARG A 56 -7.27 14.71 -11.43
CA ARG A 56 -6.53 14.13 -10.31
C ARG A 56 -7.34 13.03 -9.63
N ASN A 57 -8.63 13.25 -9.36
CA ASN A 57 -9.48 12.27 -8.69
C ASN A 57 -9.59 10.97 -9.49
N VAL A 58 -9.85 11.07 -10.81
CA VAL A 58 -9.85 9.91 -11.72
C VAL A 58 -8.51 9.19 -11.69
N LYS A 59 -7.39 9.93 -11.69
CA LYS A 59 -6.07 9.30 -11.58
C LYS A 59 -5.90 8.57 -10.25
N VAL A 60 -6.36 9.11 -9.13
CA VAL A 60 -6.27 8.41 -7.84
C VAL A 60 -7.18 7.18 -7.80
N GLU A 61 -8.34 7.21 -8.43
CA GLU A 61 -9.21 6.04 -8.61
C GLU A 61 -8.53 4.95 -9.46
N ASP A 62 -7.81 5.33 -10.53
CA ASP A 62 -6.97 4.41 -11.31
C ASP A 62 -5.90 3.77 -10.41
N LEU A 63 -5.23 4.58 -9.57
CA LEU A 63 -4.20 4.10 -8.66
C LEU A 63 -4.76 3.13 -7.63
N TRP A 64 -5.95 3.40 -7.09
CA TRP A 64 -6.63 2.48 -6.18
C TRP A 64 -6.92 1.15 -6.85
N SER A 65 -7.46 1.19 -8.08
CA SER A 65 -7.73 -0.01 -8.87
C SER A 65 -6.44 -0.80 -9.15
N LEU A 66 -5.34 -0.10 -9.42
CA LEU A 66 -4.02 -0.70 -9.65
C LEU A 66 -3.45 -1.36 -8.39
N THR A 67 -3.54 -0.68 -7.23
CA THR A 67 -3.16 -1.26 -5.92
C THR A 67 -3.96 -2.54 -5.65
N ASN A 68 -5.27 -2.53 -5.88
CA ASN A 68 -6.11 -3.72 -5.69
C ASN A 68 -5.73 -4.84 -6.66
N PHE A 69 -5.40 -4.52 -7.93
CA PHE A 69 -4.99 -5.51 -8.92
C PHE A 69 -3.72 -6.25 -8.53
N PHE A 70 -2.70 -5.52 -8.06
CA PHE A 70 -1.44 -6.11 -7.62
C PHE A 70 -1.49 -6.70 -6.20
N GLY A 71 -2.60 -6.53 -5.48
CA GLY A 71 -2.73 -7.01 -4.09
C GLY A 71 -1.83 -6.26 -3.12
N PHE A 72 -1.49 -5.00 -3.42
CA PHE A 72 -0.64 -4.17 -2.57
C PHE A 72 -1.37 -3.66 -1.33
N ALA A 73 -0.60 -3.33 -0.30
CA ALA A 73 -1.11 -2.83 0.96
C ALA A 73 -1.80 -1.46 0.80
N THR A 74 -2.72 -1.15 1.73
CA THR A 74 -3.33 0.18 1.82
C THR A 74 -2.28 1.29 1.95
N GLU A 75 -1.19 1.00 2.66
CA GLU A 75 -0.06 1.93 2.83
C GLU A 75 0.55 2.35 1.49
N THR A 76 0.73 1.41 0.56
CA THR A 76 1.25 1.69 -0.79
C THR A 76 0.34 2.64 -1.56
N PHE A 77 -0.98 2.46 -1.49
CA PHE A 77 -1.94 3.38 -2.12
C PHE A 77 -1.88 4.77 -1.50
N VAL A 78 -1.99 4.87 -0.17
CA VAL A 78 -2.01 6.16 0.52
C VAL A 78 -0.70 6.91 0.31
N LEU A 79 0.42 6.21 0.29
CA LEU A 79 1.72 6.78 0.00
C LEU A 79 1.84 7.25 -1.45
N ALA A 80 1.35 6.47 -2.42
CA ALA A 80 1.33 6.88 -3.83
C ALA A 80 0.54 8.18 -4.03
N VAL A 81 -0.61 8.32 -3.34
CA VAL A 81 -1.41 9.54 -3.35
C VAL A 81 -0.66 10.71 -2.72
N ASN A 82 0.03 10.51 -1.58
CA ASN A 82 0.84 11.55 -0.95
C ASN A 82 1.96 12.05 -1.87
N ILE A 83 2.70 11.13 -2.51
CA ILE A 83 3.76 11.47 -3.48
C ILE A 83 3.18 12.25 -4.66
N LEU A 84 2.05 11.78 -5.21
CA LEU A 84 1.36 12.43 -6.32
C LEU A 84 0.98 13.87 -5.96
N ASP A 85 0.27 14.07 -4.86
CA ASP A 85 -0.24 15.40 -4.49
C ASP A 85 0.88 16.38 -4.14
N ARG A 86 1.93 15.92 -3.44
CA ARG A 86 3.13 16.74 -3.17
C ARG A 86 3.80 17.17 -4.47
N PHE A 87 3.94 16.25 -5.43
CA PHE A 87 4.54 16.56 -6.73
C PHE A 87 3.66 17.53 -7.54
N LEU A 88 2.35 17.29 -7.61
CA LEU A 88 1.39 18.15 -8.31
C LEU A 88 1.32 19.56 -7.70
N ALA A 89 1.47 19.68 -6.38
CA ALA A 89 1.51 20.97 -5.70
C ALA A 89 2.81 21.77 -5.99
N LEU A 90 3.87 21.11 -6.44
CA LEU A 90 5.15 21.74 -6.78
C LEU A 90 5.29 22.10 -8.25
N MET A 91 4.61 21.37 -9.13
CA MET A 91 4.87 21.38 -10.56
C MET A 91 3.61 21.75 -11.36
N LYS A 92 3.76 22.63 -12.35
CA LYS A 92 2.70 22.89 -13.33
C LYS A 92 2.63 21.74 -14.35
N VAL A 93 1.78 20.76 -14.07
CA VAL A 93 1.63 19.54 -14.88
C VAL A 93 0.55 19.73 -15.95
N LYS A 94 0.86 19.28 -17.17
CA LYS A 94 -0.15 19.15 -18.24
C LYS A 94 -0.91 17.82 -18.10
N PRO A 95 -2.23 17.77 -18.34
CA PRO A 95 -3.03 16.55 -18.23
C PRO A 95 -2.44 15.32 -18.94
N LYS A 96 -1.84 15.50 -20.12
CA LYS A 96 -1.20 14.42 -20.90
C LYS A 96 -0.09 13.67 -20.16
N HIS A 97 0.56 14.27 -19.16
CA HIS A 97 1.64 13.64 -18.39
C HIS A 97 1.14 12.98 -17.11
N LEU A 98 -0.10 13.25 -16.69
CA LEU A 98 -0.66 12.79 -15.42
C LEU A 98 -0.66 11.26 -15.31
N SER A 99 -0.92 10.56 -16.42
CA SER A 99 -0.87 9.09 -16.42
C SER A 99 0.51 8.54 -16.11
N CYS A 100 1.57 9.08 -16.73
CA CYS A 100 2.92 8.62 -16.45
C CYS A 100 3.36 8.99 -15.03
N ILE A 101 3.03 10.21 -14.57
CA ILE A 101 3.33 10.67 -13.21
C ILE A 101 2.68 9.76 -12.18
N GLY A 102 1.38 9.47 -12.31
CA GLY A 102 0.67 8.61 -11.37
C GLY A 102 1.28 7.21 -11.28
N VAL A 103 1.60 6.60 -12.42
CA VAL A 103 2.25 5.28 -12.45
C VAL A 103 3.65 5.30 -11.83
N CYS A 104 4.43 6.37 -12.03
CA CYS A 104 5.70 6.56 -11.33
C CYS A 104 5.51 6.68 -9.81
N CYS A 105 4.53 7.47 -9.35
CA CYS A 105 4.23 7.61 -7.93
C CYS A 105 3.83 6.27 -7.30
N PHE A 106 3.03 5.47 -8.02
CA PHE A 106 2.68 4.10 -7.62
C PHE A 106 3.91 3.21 -7.48
N GLN A 107 4.80 3.21 -8.48
CA GLN A 107 6.01 2.38 -8.45
C GLN A 107 6.98 2.82 -7.35
N LEU A 108 7.13 4.13 -7.12
CA LEU A 108 7.93 4.66 -6.02
C LEU A 108 7.36 4.23 -4.66
N ALA A 109 6.04 4.34 -4.46
CA ALA A 109 5.41 3.89 -3.22
C ALA A 109 5.58 2.39 -3.00
N ALA A 110 5.40 1.57 -4.05
CA ALA A 110 5.60 0.14 -3.96
C ALA A 110 7.03 -0.22 -3.53
N ARG A 111 8.06 0.47 -4.03
CA ARG A 111 9.45 0.24 -3.59
C ARG A 111 9.76 0.64 -2.16
N VAL A 112 8.94 1.51 -1.56
CA VAL A 112 9.13 1.94 -0.17
C VAL A 112 8.47 0.98 0.82
N VAL A 113 7.32 0.42 0.43
CA VAL A 113 6.41 -0.31 1.32
C VAL A 113 6.42 -1.82 1.07
N GLU A 114 6.38 -2.24 -0.19
CA GLU A 114 6.27 -3.64 -0.57
C GLU A 114 7.63 -4.34 -0.55
N GLU A 115 7.61 -5.66 -0.41
CA GLU A 115 8.83 -6.47 -0.55
C GLU A 115 9.30 -6.49 -2.01
N GLU A 116 10.61 -6.47 -2.23
CA GLU A 116 11.20 -6.42 -3.57
C GLU A 116 10.69 -7.53 -4.51
N CYS A 117 10.45 -8.73 -3.98
CA CYS A 117 9.90 -9.86 -4.73
C CYS A 117 8.46 -9.67 -5.20
N ASN A 118 7.69 -8.79 -4.55
CA ASN A 118 6.31 -8.47 -4.90
C ASN A 118 6.22 -7.32 -5.91
N ILE A 119 7.32 -6.62 -6.20
CA ILE A 119 7.32 -5.45 -7.07
C ILE A 119 7.40 -5.91 -8.54
N PRO A 120 6.36 -5.66 -9.35
CA PRO A 120 6.34 -6.05 -10.75
C PRO A 120 7.32 -5.22 -11.57
N SER A 121 7.73 -5.76 -12.73
CA SER A 121 8.61 -5.04 -13.63
C SER A 121 7.95 -3.77 -14.18
N ALA A 122 8.76 -2.75 -14.53
CA ALA A 122 8.25 -1.51 -15.10
C ALA A 122 7.41 -1.75 -16.38
N HIS A 123 7.78 -2.75 -17.18
CA HIS A 123 7.04 -3.13 -18.38
C HIS A 123 5.63 -3.67 -18.04
N GLU A 124 5.51 -4.50 -17.01
CA GLU A 124 4.22 -5.03 -16.56
C GLU A 124 3.33 -3.95 -15.97
N ILE A 125 3.89 -3.05 -15.15
CA ILE A 125 3.15 -1.92 -14.59
C ILE A 125 2.59 -1.06 -15.72
N ILE A 126 3.41 -0.70 -16.72
CA ILE A 126 2.96 0.09 -17.89
C ILE A 126 1.84 -0.63 -18.64
N ARG A 127 2.01 -1.93 -18.90
CA ARG A 127 1.03 -2.76 -19.60
C ARG A 127 -0.31 -2.82 -18.87
N ILE A 128 -0.29 -3.06 -17.56
CA ILE A 128 -1.51 -3.23 -16.75
C ILE A 128 -2.19 -1.89 -16.51
N SER A 129 -1.43 -0.84 -16.21
CA SER A 129 -1.96 0.52 -16.02
C SER A 129 -2.48 1.17 -17.30
N GLN A 130 -2.26 0.55 -18.47
CA GLN A 130 -2.57 1.12 -19.78
C GLN A 130 -1.95 2.52 -19.98
N CYS A 131 -0.82 2.79 -19.31
CA CYS A 131 -0.08 4.03 -19.52
C CYS A 131 0.53 4.01 -20.92
N LYS A 132 0.26 5.04 -21.73
CA LYS A 132 0.88 5.22 -23.04
C LYS A 132 2.33 5.73 -22.97
N CYS A 133 3.05 5.36 -21.91
CA CYS A 133 4.42 5.79 -21.63
C CYS A 133 5.42 4.66 -21.90
N THR A 134 6.64 5.00 -22.31
CA THR A 134 7.73 4.03 -22.44
C THR A 134 8.40 3.79 -21.08
N VAL A 135 9.14 2.68 -20.94
CA VAL A 135 9.98 2.43 -19.75
C VAL A 135 10.98 3.58 -19.53
N SER A 136 11.54 4.14 -20.61
CA SER A 136 12.45 5.28 -20.55
C SER A 136 11.76 6.54 -20.05
N ASP A 137 10.52 6.81 -20.46
CA ASP A 137 9.72 7.91 -19.92
C ASP A 137 9.44 7.74 -18.43
N LEU A 138 9.11 6.51 -18.02
CA LEU A 138 8.85 6.18 -16.63
C LEU A 138 10.09 6.42 -15.75
N LYS A 139 11.27 5.92 -16.16
CA LYS A 139 12.53 6.15 -15.44
C LYS A 139 12.91 7.64 -15.38
N ARG A 140 12.70 8.37 -16.47
CA ARG A 140 12.96 9.82 -16.50
C ARG A 140 12.03 10.58 -15.56
N MET A 141 10.74 10.24 -15.57
CA MET A 141 9.76 10.87 -14.70
C MET A 141 9.99 10.52 -13.23
N GLU A 142 10.36 9.28 -12.94
CA GLU A 142 10.76 8.84 -11.61
C GLU A 142 11.90 9.70 -11.06
N LYS A 143 12.98 9.88 -11.83
CA LYS A 143 14.09 10.76 -11.46
C LYS A 143 13.61 12.19 -11.16
N ILE A 144 12.75 12.75 -12.01
CA ILE A 144 12.20 14.10 -11.80
C ILE A 144 11.40 14.19 -10.49
N ILE A 145 10.56 13.20 -10.21
CA ILE A 145 9.75 13.17 -8.97
C ILE A 145 10.69 13.07 -7.75
N SER A 146 11.67 12.17 -7.78
CA SER A 146 12.65 11.98 -6.71
C SER A 146 13.44 13.25 -6.43
N GLU A 147 13.94 13.93 -7.46
CA GLU A 147 14.67 15.18 -7.32
C GLU A 147 13.80 16.31 -6.75
N LYS A 148 12.55 16.42 -7.22
CA LYS A 148 11.61 17.46 -6.75
C LYS A 148 11.09 17.24 -5.33
N LEU A 149 11.04 15.99 -4.89
CA LEU A 149 10.65 15.61 -3.53
C LEU A 149 11.85 15.34 -2.61
N HIS A 150 13.08 15.62 -3.07
CA HIS A 150 14.31 15.43 -2.30
C HIS A 150 14.49 14.00 -1.76
N PHE A 151 13.99 13.00 -2.49
CA PHE A 151 14.00 11.57 -2.09
C PHE A 151 13.25 11.27 -0.77
N GLU A 152 12.38 12.18 -0.32
CA GLU A 152 11.64 12.04 0.93
C GLU A 152 10.30 11.31 0.68
N PHE A 153 10.36 9.97 0.60
CA PHE A 153 9.19 9.14 0.31
C PHE A 153 8.56 8.47 1.52
N GLU A 154 9.27 8.33 2.65
CA GLU A 154 8.73 7.75 3.89
C GLU A 154 7.85 8.78 4.63
N ALA A 155 6.66 9.05 4.06
CA ALA A 155 5.75 10.05 4.58
C ALA A 155 4.93 9.53 5.77
N THR A 156 4.73 10.39 6.76
CA THR A 156 3.69 10.16 7.78
C THR A 156 2.32 10.39 7.13
N THR A 157 1.52 9.33 7.01
CA THR A 157 0.21 9.38 6.34
C THR A 157 -0.95 9.33 7.32
N ALA A 158 -2.16 9.61 6.82
CA ALA A 158 -3.38 9.48 7.62
C ALA A 158 -3.60 8.02 8.06
N LEU A 159 -3.12 7.04 7.27
CA LEU A 159 -3.17 5.63 7.65
C LEU A 159 -2.30 5.35 8.87
N THR A 160 -1.08 5.92 8.93
CA THR A 160 -0.18 5.80 10.08
C THR A 160 -0.85 6.31 11.36
N PHE A 161 -1.48 7.49 11.31
CA PHE A 161 -2.23 8.02 12.45
C PHE A 161 -3.46 7.17 12.78
N LEU A 162 -4.16 6.67 11.78
CA LEU A 162 -5.33 5.80 11.98
C LEU A 162 -4.96 4.53 12.75
N HIS A 163 -3.88 3.85 12.37
CA HIS A 163 -3.36 2.68 13.09
C HIS A 163 -2.90 3.03 14.50
N LEU A 164 -2.18 4.15 14.68
CA LEU A 164 -1.72 4.58 16.00
C LEU A 164 -2.88 4.91 16.93
N TYR A 165 -3.87 5.67 16.46
CA TYR A 165 -5.05 6.02 17.25
C TYR A 165 -5.90 4.79 17.57
N HIS A 166 -6.07 3.88 16.61
CA HIS A 166 -6.75 2.59 16.85
C HIS A 166 -6.03 1.77 17.92
N ALA A 167 -4.70 1.64 17.84
CA ALA A 167 -3.91 0.94 18.85
C ALA A 167 -3.99 1.59 20.24
N ILE A 168 -3.94 2.94 20.31
CA ILE A 168 -4.12 3.67 21.57
C ILE A 168 -5.50 3.39 22.17
N VAL A 169 -6.54 3.40 21.35
CA VAL A 169 -7.91 3.09 21.77
C VAL A 169 -7.99 1.68 22.33
N LEU A 170 -7.48 0.67 21.60
CA LEU A 170 -7.46 -0.72 22.06
C LEU A 170 -6.66 -0.92 23.37
N CYS A 171 -5.59 -0.15 23.57
CA CYS A 171 -4.78 -0.21 24.78
C CYS A 171 -5.51 0.33 26.02
N HIS A 172 -6.45 1.26 25.85
CA HIS A 172 -7.16 1.93 26.94
C HIS A 172 -8.60 1.44 27.13
N THR A 173 -9.10 0.59 26.25
CA THR A 173 -10.46 0.03 26.32
C THR A 173 -10.48 -1.26 27.15
N SER A 174 -11.43 -1.35 28.08
CA SER A 174 -11.59 -2.54 28.93
C SER A 174 -12.29 -3.70 28.21
N GLU A 175 -13.14 -3.39 27.23
CA GLU A 175 -13.91 -4.35 26.44
C GLU A 175 -13.33 -4.53 25.04
N LYS A 176 -12.50 -5.57 24.84
CA LYS A 176 -11.97 -5.97 23.51
C LYS A 176 -13.07 -6.35 22.48
N LYS A 177 -14.35 -6.27 22.85
CA LYS A 177 -15.52 -6.60 22.03
C LYS A 177 -16.09 -5.42 21.23
N GLU A 178 -15.79 -4.17 21.59
CA GLU A 178 -16.09 -3.00 20.75
C GLU A 178 -15.03 -2.89 19.65
N ILE A 179 -15.00 -3.87 18.75
CA ILE A 179 -13.96 -3.96 17.72
C ILE A 179 -14.23 -2.88 16.68
N LEU A 180 -13.48 -1.80 16.77
CA LEU A 180 -13.32 -0.86 15.66
C LEU A 180 -12.83 -1.64 14.44
N ASN A 181 -13.68 -1.74 13.42
CA ASN A 181 -13.36 -2.46 12.19
C ASN A 181 -12.31 -1.66 11.40
N LEU A 182 -11.06 -2.09 11.49
CA LEU A 182 -9.95 -1.40 10.85
C LEU A 182 -10.07 -1.42 9.32
N ASP A 183 -10.53 -2.54 8.74
CA ASP A 183 -10.72 -2.66 7.28
C ASP A 183 -11.74 -1.64 6.77
N LYS A 184 -12.82 -1.41 7.52
CA LYS A 184 -13.83 -0.38 7.22
C LYS A 184 -13.23 1.02 7.26
N LEU A 185 -12.44 1.33 8.29
CA LEU A 185 -11.78 2.64 8.43
C LEU A 185 -10.76 2.86 7.30
N GLU A 186 -10.00 1.83 6.93
CA GLU A 186 -9.08 1.89 5.79
C GLU A 186 -9.80 2.12 4.47
N ALA A 187 -10.94 1.45 4.25
CA ALA A 187 -11.76 1.67 3.06
C ALA A 187 -12.32 3.09 3.00
N GLN A 188 -12.80 3.63 4.13
CA GLN A 188 -13.26 5.02 4.23
C GLN A 188 -12.11 6.02 3.97
N LEU A 189 -10.91 5.74 4.46
CA LEU A 189 -9.72 6.54 4.19
C LEU A 189 -9.36 6.52 2.70
N LYS A 190 -9.43 5.35 2.04
CA LYS A 190 -9.20 5.24 0.58
C LYS A 190 -10.21 6.10 -0.20
N ALA A 191 -11.48 6.04 0.18
CA ALA A 191 -12.52 6.87 -0.43
C ALA A 191 -12.26 8.38 -0.26
N CYS A 192 -11.82 8.81 0.93
CA CYS A 192 -11.44 10.21 1.17
C CYS A 192 -10.24 10.61 0.30
N ASN A 193 -9.20 9.79 0.22
CA ASN A 193 -8.01 10.08 -0.60
C ASN A 193 -8.32 10.28 -2.09
N CYS A 194 -9.44 9.73 -2.60
CA CYS A 194 -9.90 9.96 -3.97
C CYS A 194 -10.36 11.40 -4.24
N ARG A 195 -10.63 12.21 -3.21
CA ARG A 195 -10.99 13.63 -3.36
C ARG A 195 -9.82 14.54 -2.99
N LEU A 196 -9.45 15.43 -3.91
CA LEU A 196 -8.37 16.42 -3.72
C LEU A 196 -8.51 17.27 -2.43
N VAL A 197 -9.74 17.54 -1.98
CA VAL A 197 -9.98 18.38 -0.79
C VAL A 197 -9.29 17.83 0.46
N PHE A 198 -9.21 16.51 0.62
CA PHE A 198 -8.60 15.89 1.80
C PHE A 198 -7.07 15.90 1.76
N SER A 199 -6.45 16.17 0.61
CA SER A 199 -5.00 16.38 0.51
C SER A 199 -4.53 17.65 1.23
N LYS A 200 -5.45 18.56 1.56
CA LYS A 200 -5.21 19.77 2.36
C LYS A 200 -5.37 19.54 3.86
N ALA A 201 -6.05 18.47 4.26
CA ALA A 201 -6.23 18.15 5.66
C ALA A 201 -4.92 17.64 6.25
N LYS A 202 -4.67 17.97 7.52
CA LYS A 202 -3.60 17.31 8.27
C LYS A 202 -3.92 15.80 8.38
N PRO A 203 -2.99 14.90 8.04
CA PRO A 203 -3.14 13.45 8.21
C PRO A 203 -3.74 13.00 9.56
N SER A 204 -3.27 13.58 10.66
CA SER A 204 -3.73 13.35 12.04
C SER A 204 -5.20 13.74 12.23
N VAL A 205 -5.61 14.90 11.70
CA VAL A 205 -7.00 15.37 11.76
C VAL A 205 -7.90 14.46 10.94
N LEU A 206 -7.49 14.08 9.73
CA LEU A 206 -8.27 13.19 8.86
C LEU A 206 -8.49 11.81 9.51
N ALA A 207 -7.43 11.23 10.10
CA ALA A 207 -7.52 9.96 10.82
C ALA A 207 -8.45 10.04 12.04
N LEU A 208 -8.34 11.10 12.83
CA LEU A 208 -9.20 11.32 14.00
C LEU A 208 -10.67 11.54 13.60
N CYS A 209 -10.95 12.24 12.49
CA CYS A 209 -12.29 12.40 11.95
C CYS A 209 -12.95 11.05 11.63
N LEU A 210 -12.24 10.16 10.95
CA LEU A 210 -12.73 8.83 10.59
C LEU A 210 -13.05 7.99 11.83
N LEU A 211 -12.14 7.95 12.80
CA LEU A 211 -12.36 7.25 14.07
C LEU A 211 -13.52 7.83 14.87
N THR A 212 -13.62 9.16 14.92
CA THR A 212 -14.72 9.83 15.64
C THR A 212 -16.08 9.48 15.04
N LEU A 213 -16.19 9.43 13.71
CA LEU A 213 -17.43 9.04 13.02
C LEU A 213 -17.80 7.57 13.30
N GLU A 214 -16.81 6.68 13.33
CA GLU A 214 -17.04 5.27 13.64
C GLU A 214 -17.49 5.09 15.10
N VAL A 215 -16.82 5.74 16.04
CA VAL A 215 -17.20 5.71 17.47
C VAL A 215 -18.60 6.29 17.70
N GLN A 216 -18.95 7.37 17.00
CA GLN A 216 -20.32 7.93 17.03
C GLN A 216 -21.36 6.93 16.54
N THR A 217 -21.03 6.13 15.53
CA THR A 217 -21.91 5.07 15.01
C THR A 217 -22.10 3.95 16.04
N LEU A 218 -21.05 3.60 16.78
CA LEU A 218 -21.09 2.62 17.86
C LEU A 218 -21.78 3.14 19.14
N LYS A 219 -21.94 4.46 19.29
CA LYS A 219 -22.52 5.14 20.47
C LYS A 219 -21.80 4.81 21.79
N SER A 220 -20.51 4.46 21.72
CA SER A 220 -19.69 4.16 22.89
C SER A 220 -19.16 5.44 23.53
N VAL A 221 -19.51 5.64 24.81
CA VAL A 221 -19.06 6.80 25.59
C VAL A 221 -17.59 6.66 25.99
N GLU A 222 -17.15 5.43 26.33
CA GLU A 222 -15.76 5.14 26.72
C GLU A 222 -14.80 5.47 25.58
N LEU A 223 -15.08 4.96 24.37
CA LEU A 223 -14.25 5.24 23.19
C LEU A 223 -14.21 6.74 22.86
N PHE A 224 -15.33 7.44 23.03
CA PHE A 224 -15.40 8.87 22.77
C PHE A 224 -14.52 9.67 23.76
N GLU A 225 -14.49 9.29 25.04
CA GLU A 225 -13.60 9.91 26.02
C GLU A 225 -12.12 9.69 25.69
N ILE A 226 -11.76 8.49 25.24
CA ILE A 226 -10.39 8.19 24.81
C ILE A 226 -10.01 9.05 23.61
N LEU A 227 -10.88 9.16 22.60
CA LEU A 227 -10.66 10.02 21.45
C LEU A 227 -10.51 11.49 21.83
N LEU A 228 -11.27 11.99 22.81
CA LEU A 228 -11.10 13.35 23.32
C LEU A 228 -9.73 13.56 23.97
N ARG A 229 -9.21 12.56 24.68
CA ARG A 229 -7.84 12.62 25.24
C ARG A 229 -6.79 12.62 24.13
N VAL A 230 -6.97 11.80 23.11
CA VAL A 230 -6.10 11.76 21.92
C VAL A 230 -6.12 13.10 21.18
N GLN A 231 -7.31 13.68 20.97
CA GLN A 231 -7.48 15.00 20.35
C GLN A 231 -6.69 16.09 21.10
N LYS A 232 -6.85 16.13 22.44
CA LYS A 232 -6.13 17.07 23.31
C LYS A 232 -4.61 16.85 23.23
N HIS A 233 -4.16 15.60 23.23
CA HIS A 233 -2.75 15.26 23.10
C HIS A 233 -2.16 15.69 21.75
N SER A 234 -2.89 15.45 20.66
CA SER A 234 -2.51 15.86 19.30
C SER A 234 -2.68 17.36 19.02
N LYS A 235 -3.18 18.15 19.99
CA LYS A 235 -3.39 19.61 19.88
C LYS A 235 -4.27 19.99 18.69
N ILE A 236 -5.28 19.16 18.38
CA ILE A 236 -6.23 19.41 17.29
C ILE A 236 -7.37 20.29 17.82
N SER A 237 -7.62 21.42 17.17
CA SER A 237 -8.69 22.35 17.57
C SER A 237 -10.08 21.74 17.30
N ASP A 238 -11.06 22.04 18.15
CA ASP A 238 -12.44 21.57 17.97
C ASP A 238 -13.04 22.09 16.65
N SER A 239 -12.75 23.34 16.28
CA SER A 239 -13.24 23.94 15.04
C SER A 239 -12.70 23.24 13.80
N ASP A 240 -11.40 22.92 13.78
CA ASP A 240 -10.79 22.22 12.64
C ASP A 240 -11.34 20.80 12.52
N LEU A 241 -11.47 20.10 13.66
CA LEU A 241 -12.01 18.75 13.68
C LEU A 241 -13.46 18.73 13.18
N LEU A 242 -14.29 19.67 13.64
CA LEU A 242 -15.69 19.79 13.21
C LEU A 242 -15.80 20.04 11.70
N TYR A 243 -15.00 20.98 11.17
CA TYR A 243 -14.98 21.31 9.76
C TYR A 243 -14.62 20.10 8.89
N TRP A 244 -13.51 19.43 9.20
CA TRP A 244 -13.06 18.27 8.42
C TRP A 244 -13.99 17.07 8.58
N ARG A 245 -14.57 16.86 9.76
CA ARG A 245 -15.50 15.77 10.02
C ARG A 245 -16.77 15.90 9.17
N GLU A 246 -17.30 17.11 9.00
CA GLU A 246 -18.46 17.36 8.15
C GLU A 246 -18.17 17.02 6.68
N LEU A 247 -16.99 17.42 6.19
CA LEU A 247 -16.55 17.06 4.83
C LEU A 247 -16.36 15.55 4.65
N VAL A 248 -15.76 14.87 5.62
CA VAL A 248 -15.61 13.41 5.61
C VAL A 248 -17.00 12.75 5.60
N SER A 249 -17.90 13.17 6.47
CA SER A 249 -19.27 12.62 6.54
C SER A 249 -19.98 12.75 5.19
N LYS A 250 -19.93 13.93 4.56
CA LYS A 250 -20.49 14.16 3.22
C LYS A 250 -19.83 13.27 2.17
N CYS A 251 -18.49 13.18 2.14
CA CYS A 251 -17.78 12.34 1.18
C CYS A 251 -18.16 10.86 1.31
N LEU A 252 -18.30 10.36 2.54
CA LEU A 252 -18.68 8.96 2.80
C LEU A 252 -20.15 8.70 2.45
N ALA A 253 -21.05 9.66 2.65
CA ALA A 253 -22.43 9.59 2.20
C ALA A 253 -22.50 9.52 0.67
N ASP A 254 -21.77 10.40 -0.03
CA ASP A 254 -21.68 10.39 -1.50
C ASP A 254 -21.10 9.07 -2.02
N TYR A 255 -20.06 8.53 -1.36
CA TYR A 255 -19.45 7.25 -1.73
C TYR A 255 -20.38 6.05 -1.50
N SER A 256 -21.24 6.14 -0.49
CA SER A 256 -22.23 5.11 -0.16
C SER A 256 -23.44 5.18 -1.10
N SER A 257 -23.68 6.31 -1.77
CA SER A 257 -24.78 6.50 -2.72
C SER A 257 -24.71 5.49 -3.88
N PRO A 258 -25.87 4.97 -4.35
CA PRO A 258 -25.93 4.12 -5.54
C PRO A 258 -25.46 4.83 -6.82
N GLU A 259 -25.37 6.16 -6.82
CA GLU A 259 -24.91 6.98 -7.94
C GLU A 259 -23.36 6.99 -8.05
N CYS A 260 -22.65 6.59 -7.00
CA CYS A 260 -21.21 6.51 -7.03
C CYS A 260 -20.78 5.23 -7.75
N CYS A 261 -20.03 5.39 -8.86
CA CYS A 261 -19.32 4.30 -9.52
C CYS A 261 -18.23 3.79 -8.58
N LYS A 262 -18.58 2.86 -7.69
CA LYS A 262 -17.60 2.18 -6.82
C LYS A 262 -16.60 1.45 -7.72
N PRO A 263 -15.28 1.58 -7.51
CA PRO A 263 -14.31 0.72 -8.16
C PRO A 263 -14.66 -0.73 -7.78
N ASP A 264 -15.14 -1.50 -8.75
CA ASP A 264 -15.69 -2.84 -8.53
C ASP A 264 -14.58 -3.73 -7.93
N HIS A 265 -14.80 -4.26 -6.72
CA HIS A 265 -13.88 -5.20 -6.09
C HIS A 265 -13.87 -6.58 -6.79
N LYS A 266 -14.62 -6.76 -7.88
CA LYS A 266 -14.48 -7.93 -8.73
C LYS A 266 -13.03 -8.03 -9.20
N LYS A 267 -12.41 -9.18 -8.89
CA LYS A 267 -11.13 -9.60 -9.49
C LYS A 267 -11.22 -9.33 -10.99
N LEU A 268 -10.28 -8.55 -11.52
CA LEU A 268 -10.16 -8.33 -12.95
C LEU A 268 -10.07 -9.69 -13.64
N VAL A 269 -11.16 -10.09 -14.30
CA VAL A 269 -11.19 -11.29 -15.13
C VAL A 269 -10.49 -10.91 -16.42
N TRP A 270 -9.36 -11.57 -16.70
CA TRP A 270 -8.69 -11.43 -17.98
C TRP A 270 -9.61 -11.94 -19.08
N ILE A 271 -10.34 -11.03 -19.74
CA ILE A 271 -11.08 -11.35 -20.96
C ILE A 271 -10.05 -11.39 -22.08
N VAL A 272 -9.51 -12.58 -22.29
CA VAL A 272 -8.57 -12.87 -23.37
C VAL A 272 -9.30 -12.70 -24.71
N SER A 273 -8.68 -12.02 -25.68
CA SER A 273 -9.28 -11.88 -27.02
C SER A 273 -9.56 -13.25 -27.64
N ARG A 274 -10.58 -13.38 -28.50
CA ARG A 274 -10.91 -14.67 -29.15
C ARG A 274 -9.69 -15.31 -29.82
N ARG A 275 -8.82 -14.50 -30.44
CA ARG A 275 -7.54 -14.97 -31.06
C ARG A 275 -6.58 -15.53 -30.02
N THR A 276 -6.41 -14.82 -28.91
CA THR A 276 -5.50 -15.24 -27.83
C THR A 276 -6.05 -16.48 -27.09
N ALA A 277 -7.37 -16.60 -26.94
CA ALA A 277 -8.01 -17.76 -26.33
C ALA A 277 -7.84 -19.03 -27.20
N GLN A 278 -7.95 -18.90 -28.53
CA GLN A 278 -7.70 -19.99 -29.47
C GLN A 278 -6.24 -20.45 -29.44
N ASN A 279 -5.27 -19.52 -29.34
CA ASN A 279 -3.86 -19.88 -29.24
C ASN A 279 -3.50 -20.58 -27.93
N LEU A 280 -4.16 -20.23 -26.81
CA LEU A 280 -3.99 -20.90 -25.51
C LEU A 280 -4.63 -22.29 -25.46
N GLN A 281 -5.69 -22.54 -26.24
CA GLN A 281 -6.32 -23.87 -26.31
C GLN A 281 -5.45 -24.87 -27.09
N ASN A 282 -4.71 -24.43 -28.11
CA ASN A 282 -3.85 -25.31 -28.89
C ASN A 282 -2.62 -25.83 -28.12
N SER A 283 -2.21 -25.20 -27.02
CA SER A 283 -1.09 -25.67 -26.20
C SER A 283 -1.44 -26.80 -25.21
N TYR A 284 -2.73 -27.12 -25.03
CA TYR A 284 -3.15 -28.18 -24.10
C TYR A 284 -2.99 -29.60 -24.67
N TYR A 285 -2.92 -29.75 -25.99
CA TYR A 285 -2.85 -31.06 -26.65
C TYR A 285 -1.42 -31.57 -26.90
N SER A 286 -0.40 -30.88 -26.42
CA SER A 286 1.00 -31.26 -26.65
C SER A 286 1.87 -31.17 -25.41
N VAL A 287 1.32 -31.43 -24.22
CA VAL A 287 2.13 -31.71 -23.04
C VAL A 287 2.56 -33.18 -23.16
N PRO A 288 3.84 -33.50 -23.38
CA PRO A 288 4.31 -34.89 -23.33
C PRO A 288 4.04 -35.42 -21.92
N GLU A 289 3.45 -36.61 -21.80
CA GLU A 289 3.22 -37.25 -20.50
C GLU A 289 4.56 -37.38 -19.77
N LEU A 290 4.70 -36.67 -18.63
CA LEU A 290 5.86 -36.85 -17.76
C LEU A 290 5.72 -38.21 -17.07
N PRO A 291 6.80 -39.03 -17.03
CA PRO A 291 6.74 -40.34 -16.42
C PRO A 291 6.33 -40.23 -14.94
N THR A 292 5.32 -41.01 -14.56
CA THR A 292 4.80 -41.05 -13.18
C THR A 292 5.75 -41.87 -12.32
N ILE A 293 6.25 -41.28 -11.21
CA ILE A 293 7.07 -42.00 -10.23
C ILE A 293 6.14 -42.93 -9.43
N PRO A 294 6.31 -44.26 -9.43
CA PRO A 294 5.46 -45.16 -8.68
C PRO A 294 5.81 -45.10 -7.19
N GLU A 295 4.86 -44.74 -6.34
CA GLU A 295 5.01 -44.81 -4.89
C GLU A 295 4.51 -46.16 -4.34
N GLY A 296 5.47 -47.01 -3.94
CA GLY A 296 5.34 -47.96 -2.83
C GLY A 296 4.65 -49.32 -3.10
N GLY A 297 5.41 -50.42 -2.98
CA GLY A 297 4.82 -51.75 -2.80
C GLY A 297 5.74 -52.97 -2.84
N CYS A 298 6.30 -53.31 -1.68
CA CYS A 298 6.66 -54.65 -1.20
C CYS A 298 7.96 -55.34 -1.69
N PHE A 299 8.87 -55.50 -0.72
CA PHE A 299 9.92 -56.51 -0.70
C PHE A 299 9.35 -57.92 -0.92
N ASN A 300 10.02 -58.70 -1.77
CA ASN A 300 10.19 -60.15 -1.58
C ASN A 300 11.53 -60.57 -2.20
N GLU A 301 12.34 -61.21 -1.37
CA GLU A 301 13.59 -61.89 -1.72
C GLU A 301 13.33 -63.07 -2.66
N SER A 302 14.14 -63.24 -3.69
CA SER A 302 14.85 -64.51 -3.98
C SER A 302 15.82 -64.35 -5.16
N GLU A 303 16.90 -65.09 -5.04
CA GLU A 303 18.16 -65.08 -5.80
C GLU A 303 18.01 -65.59 -7.24
N SER A 304 18.84 -65.06 -8.15
CA SER A 304 19.76 -65.87 -8.97
C SER A 304 20.61 -64.99 -9.89
N GLU A 305 21.90 -65.35 -9.90
CA GLU A 305 23.03 -64.92 -10.72
C GLU A 305 22.70 -64.87 -12.23
N ASP A 306 23.28 -63.94 -13.00
CA ASP A 306 24.44 -64.26 -13.88
C ASP A 306 24.88 -63.11 -14.81
N SER A 307 26.19 -63.08 -15.04
CA SER A 307 26.94 -62.59 -16.21
C SER A 307 27.17 -61.08 -16.49
N CYS A 308 28.48 -60.81 -16.62
CA CYS A 308 29.20 -59.59 -16.99
C CYS A 308 28.80 -58.99 -18.34
N GLU A 309 29.10 -57.70 -18.56
CA GLU A 309 30.22 -57.29 -19.43
C GLU A 309 30.62 -55.82 -19.16
N ASP A 310 31.93 -55.60 -19.24
CA ASP A 310 32.65 -54.34 -19.17
C ASP A 310 32.15 -53.30 -20.18
N MET A 311 32.25 -52.01 -19.83
CA MET A 311 32.98 -51.05 -20.67
C MET A 311 33.53 -49.92 -19.79
N SER A 312 34.86 -49.91 -19.72
CA SER A 312 35.69 -48.84 -19.19
C SER A 312 35.85 -47.70 -20.19
N SER A 313 36.15 -46.52 -19.62
CA SER A 313 37.02 -45.45 -20.12
C SER A 313 36.35 -44.14 -20.54
N GLY A 314 36.89 -43.05 -19.97
CA GLY A 314 36.75 -41.70 -20.51
C GLY A 314 36.68 -40.61 -19.46
N GLU A 315 37.72 -40.47 -18.64
CA GLU A 315 37.95 -39.24 -17.87
C GLU A 315 38.39 -38.13 -18.81
N GLU A 316 37.78 -36.95 -18.77
CA GLU A 316 38.49 -35.68 -18.95
C GLU A 316 37.88 -34.61 -18.04
N SER A 317 38.63 -34.30 -16.99
CA SER A 317 38.48 -33.09 -16.20
C SER A 317 39.15 -31.94 -16.93
N LEU A 318 38.49 -30.80 -17.10
CA LEU A 318 39.17 -29.51 -17.14
C LEU A 318 38.39 -28.43 -16.41
N SER A 319 39.04 -27.97 -15.34
CA SER A 319 38.80 -26.81 -14.52
C SER A 319 39.02 -25.50 -15.27
N SER A 320 38.35 -24.43 -14.86
CA SER A 320 38.94 -23.09 -14.68
C SER A 320 37.93 -22.06 -14.17
N SER A 321 38.03 -21.73 -12.87
CA SER A 321 37.97 -20.33 -12.38
C SER A 321 39.36 -19.68 -12.64
N PRO A 322 39.69 -18.39 -12.33
CA PRO A 322 39.01 -17.29 -11.59
C PRO A 322 39.23 -15.90 -12.33
N PRO A 323 39.28 -14.67 -11.74
CA PRO A 323 39.14 -14.23 -10.35
C PRO A 323 38.26 -12.99 -10.08
N SER A 324 38.28 -12.66 -8.79
CA SER A 324 37.49 -11.77 -7.94
C SER A 324 38.03 -10.33 -7.83
N ASP A 325 37.26 -9.54 -7.07
CA ASP A 325 37.61 -8.37 -6.27
C ASP A 325 37.55 -6.97 -6.92
N LEU A 326 36.57 -6.17 -6.48
CA LEU A 326 36.83 -5.07 -5.55
C LEU A 326 35.57 -4.67 -4.78
N GLU A 327 35.76 -4.53 -3.47
CA GLU A 327 34.79 -4.27 -2.42
C GLU A 327 34.12 -2.89 -2.51
N GLY A 328 32.89 -2.82 -2.00
CA GLY A 328 32.16 -1.58 -1.73
C GLY A 328 31.09 -1.85 -0.68
N THR A 329 31.51 -2.01 0.56
CA THR A 329 30.67 -2.15 1.76
C THR A 329 29.84 -0.88 1.98
N PHE A 330 28.51 -0.96 1.79
CA PHE A 330 27.56 -0.02 2.37
C PHE A 330 26.60 -0.79 3.27
N PHE A 331 26.95 -0.81 4.56
CA PHE A 331 26.07 -1.20 5.66
C PHE A 331 24.88 -0.24 5.69
N PHE A 332 23.66 -0.76 5.48
CA PHE A 332 22.44 -0.11 5.96
C PHE A 332 22.03 -0.82 7.25
N ASP A 333 22.06 -0.08 8.35
CA ASP A 333 21.47 -0.47 9.62
C ASP A 333 20.00 -0.83 9.42
N LEU A 334 19.70 -2.13 9.44
CA LEU A 334 18.36 -2.68 9.46
C LEU A 334 17.73 -2.39 10.83
N LYS A 335 16.93 -1.32 10.91
CA LYS A 335 15.90 -1.24 11.95
C LYS A 335 14.75 -2.18 11.57
N PRO A 336 14.23 -3.02 12.49
CA PRO A 336 13.13 -3.90 12.18
C PRO A 336 11.86 -3.08 11.86
N LYS A 337 11.37 -3.17 10.61
CA LYS A 337 10.02 -2.72 10.25
C LYS A 337 9.02 -3.74 10.79
N MET A 338 8.08 -3.31 11.65
CA MET A 338 6.95 -4.16 12.05
C MET A 338 6.00 -4.29 10.86
N LYS A 339 5.87 -5.51 10.34
CA LYS A 339 4.73 -5.91 9.51
C LYS A 339 3.51 -6.03 10.42
N TRP A 340 2.46 -5.28 10.13
CA TRP A 340 1.14 -5.48 10.75
C TRP A 340 0.58 -6.80 10.23
N GLN A 341 0.88 -7.91 10.91
CA GLN A 341 0.31 -9.21 10.60
C GLN A 341 -1.16 -9.23 11.04
N THR A 342 -2.06 -9.43 10.09
CA THR A 342 -3.48 -9.69 10.30
C THR A 342 -3.61 -11.00 11.07
N LEU A 343 -3.94 -10.93 12.36
CA LEU A 343 -4.35 -12.10 13.13
C LEU A 343 -5.74 -12.53 12.67
N ASN A 344 -5.77 -13.35 11.61
CA ASN A 344 -6.95 -14.14 11.30
C ASN A 344 -7.14 -15.18 12.40
N SER A 345 -8.24 -15.02 13.13
CA SER A 345 -8.82 -16.02 14.01
C SER A 345 -9.05 -17.33 13.26
N GLN A 346 -8.35 -18.38 13.64
CA GLN A 346 -8.86 -19.75 13.52
C GLN A 346 -9.23 -20.25 14.91
N SER A 347 -10.43 -20.82 14.93
CA SER A 347 -11.15 -21.54 15.98
C SER A 347 -10.32 -22.29 17.00
#